data_AF-A0A098E9R9-F1
#
_entry.id   AF-A0A098E9R9-F1
#
_cell.length_a   1.000
_cell.length_b   1.000
_cell.length_c   1.000
_cell.angle_alpha   90.00
_cell.angle_beta   90.00
_cell.angle_gamma   90.00
#
_symmetry.space_group_name_H-M   'P 1'
#
loop_
_entity.id
_entity.type
_entity.pdbx_description
1 polymer ?
#
loop_
_entity_poly.entity_id
_entity_poly.type
_entity_poly.pdbx_seq_one_letter_code
_entity_poly.pdbx_strand_id
1 'polypeptide(L)'
;MDGKNLLKGYELLGIAAVGAILILSVLISGCVDSGGKLVKEGDNVKANITENNITKMIFIKNISAQGKNEPFEKDLIGTKVAEKKNINYEEIVSVKLSHEPKANTVYSTPQGAIKIFNVTDTQFYVGQHPLTGETLNFHVTIKNISDQKASLLICLKKYNVSLDTIAFYHSNSCPHCVKMKPWIQNLTARGYKFLWAEGSDAGKMKIVQECLSDVLNFREGVPQFGCPSNKGYHLGEFMSMDDMIKFADECNKSAVELAKVNESVKTTVENEVFVEVAYIGKLTNGTIFDNGTVKFTVGSGQMIKGFDKGVVGMKIGESKDLVIPPKDGYGLPEAVSKVIPQEMPVSTFKAIFNNTEPVKGKEYTNLNHLPWLAKVIDVKIITHNITIEILDAGNFSYSCFEGYGIDKGVVIFYHTDWCPHCTKMKPWVQNLTAQGYKFFSVEAEKEPNKVKIVTECASNEINTGGGIPQFGCLANGKSHSGEFMSIEDMKNFAEECGKAA
;
A
#
# COMPACT_ATOMS: atom_id res chain seq x y z
N MET A 1 -68.63 35.01 -24.84
CA MET A 1 -69.13 35.42 -23.52
C MET A 1 -68.00 35.21 -22.54
N ASP A 2 -67.57 36.12 -21.69
CA ASP A 2 -67.71 37.57 -21.54
C ASP A 2 -66.76 37.89 -20.37
N GLY A 3 -66.24 39.12 -20.29
CA GLY A 3 -65.47 39.61 -19.14
C GLY A 3 -64.07 40.10 -19.52
N LYS A 4 -63.92 41.27 -20.14
CA LYS A 4 -63.81 42.60 -19.48
C LYS A 4 -62.65 42.60 -18.46
N ASN A 5 -61.65 43.49 -18.50
CA ASN A 5 -61.69 44.86 -18.95
C ASN A 5 -60.26 45.47 -18.94
N LEU A 6 -60.05 46.40 -19.89
CA LEU A 6 -59.35 47.69 -19.73
C LEU A 6 -57.85 47.69 -19.40
N LEU A 7 -57.04 48.02 -20.42
CA LEU A 7 -56.13 49.17 -20.31
C LEU A 7 -56.16 49.97 -21.62
N LYS A 8 -56.59 51.23 -21.49
CA LYS A 8 -56.58 52.25 -22.53
C LYS A 8 -55.16 52.76 -22.75
N GLY A 9 -54.78 52.84 -24.02
CA GLY A 9 -54.24 54.05 -24.67
C GLY A 9 -52.95 54.66 -24.14
N TYR A 10 -51.89 54.56 -24.94
CA TYR A 10 -51.16 55.73 -25.42
C TYR A 10 -50.80 55.52 -26.90
N GLU A 11 -51.33 56.41 -27.74
CA GLU A 11 -50.82 56.75 -29.07
C GLU A 11 -49.43 57.44 -28.91
N LEU A 12 -48.57 57.71 -29.89
CA LEU A 12 -48.64 57.88 -31.34
C LEU A 12 -47.19 58.08 -31.85
N LEU A 13 -46.99 57.92 -33.17
CA LEU A 13 -45.85 58.32 -34.04
C LEU A 13 -44.70 57.28 -34.15
N GLY A 14 -44.34 56.72 -35.32
CA GLY A 14 -44.72 56.95 -36.72
C GLY A 14 -43.48 56.93 -37.62
N ILE A 15 -43.60 56.33 -38.82
CA ILE A 15 -42.68 56.32 -40.00
C ILE A 15 -41.69 55.11 -40.00
N ALA A 16 -41.95 53.98 -40.70
CA ALA A 16 -41.84 53.69 -42.15
C ALA A 16 -40.39 53.82 -42.68
N ALA A 17 -39.77 52.97 -43.52
CA ALA A 17 -40.14 51.76 -44.25
C ALA A 17 -38.86 51.21 -44.97
N VAL A 18 -38.76 49.88 -45.09
CA VAL A 18 -38.22 49.08 -46.23
C VAL A 18 -36.70 49.01 -46.50
N GLY A 19 -36.18 47.76 -46.54
CA GLY A 19 -34.98 47.41 -47.34
C GLY A 19 -34.33 46.05 -47.07
N ALA A 20 -34.90 44.96 -47.60
CA ALA A 20 -34.28 43.67 -48.00
C ALA A 20 -33.40 42.89 -46.99
N ILE A 21 -33.90 41.82 -46.38
CA ILE A 21 -33.73 40.40 -46.81
C ILE A 21 -32.27 40.00 -47.10
N LEU A 22 -31.62 39.40 -46.10
CA LEU A 22 -30.62 38.36 -46.29
C LEU A 22 -31.01 37.17 -45.42
N ILE A 23 -31.48 36.13 -46.09
CA ILE A 23 -31.79 34.83 -45.50
C ILE A 23 -30.47 34.18 -45.11
N LEU A 24 -30.22 34.00 -43.82
CA LEU A 24 -29.31 32.97 -43.32
C LEU A 24 -30.08 32.11 -42.32
N SER A 25 -30.54 30.97 -42.81
CA SER A 25 -31.19 29.92 -42.05
C SER A 25 -30.19 29.22 -41.12
N VAL A 26 -30.36 29.39 -39.79
CA VAL A 26 -29.87 28.42 -38.79
C VAL A 26 -30.90 28.31 -37.65
N LEU A 27 -31.56 27.16 -37.63
CA LEU A 27 -32.02 26.35 -36.49
C LEU A 27 -32.35 27.06 -35.16
N ILE A 28 -33.64 26.97 -34.82
CA ILE A 28 -34.24 26.80 -33.48
C ILE A 28 -33.20 26.69 -32.34
N SER A 29 -33.02 27.78 -31.60
CA SER A 29 -32.74 27.70 -30.17
C SER A 29 -33.92 28.31 -29.46
N GLY A 30 -34.65 27.50 -28.69
CA GLY A 30 -35.67 28.01 -27.79
C GLY A 30 -35.06 29.08 -26.89
N CYS A 31 -35.56 30.31 -27.01
CA CYS A 31 -35.42 31.29 -25.95
C CYS A 31 -36.23 30.75 -24.76
N VAL A 32 -35.57 29.99 -23.89
CA VAL A 32 -36.04 29.82 -22.52
C VAL A 32 -35.82 31.17 -21.85
N ASP A 33 -36.91 31.75 -21.34
CA ASP A 33 -36.90 32.91 -20.47
C ASP A 33 -35.77 32.78 -19.43
N SER A 34 -34.68 33.51 -19.61
CA SER A 34 -33.63 33.70 -18.60
C SER A 34 -34.11 34.71 -17.55
N GLY A 35 -35.27 34.42 -16.97
CA GLY A 35 -35.78 35.03 -15.75
C GLY A 35 -35.02 34.48 -14.54
N GLY A 36 -33.80 34.97 -14.33
CA GLY A 36 -33.14 35.08 -13.03
C GLY A 36 -33.17 33.84 -12.13
N LYS A 37 -32.84 32.66 -12.65
CA LYS A 37 -32.60 31.49 -11.79
C LYS A 37 -31.38 31.79 -10.91
N LEU A 38 -31.59 31.80 -9.60
CA LEU A 38 -30.56 32.02 -8.60
C LEU A 38 -29.95 30.67 -8.21
N VAL A 39 -28.63 30.63 -8.05
CA VAL A 39 -27.95 29.48 -7.43
C VAL A 39 -28.40 29.33 -5.99
N LYS A 40 -28.82 28.13 -5.61
CA LYS A 40 -29.17 27.77 -4.23
C LYS A 40 -28.20 26.72 -3.71
N GLU A 41 -28.11 26.63 -2.38
CA GLU A 41 -27.42 25.53 -1.73
C GLU A 41 -27.99 24.18 -2.21
N GLY A 42 -27.10 23.25 -2.54
CA GLY A 42 -27.41 21.95 -3.10
C GLY A 42 -27.67 21.90 -4.61
N ASP A 43 -27.68 23.03 -5.31
CA ASP A 43 -27.75 23.03 -6.78
C ASP A 43 -26.48 22.46 -7.43
N ASN A 44 -26.63 21.87 -8.62
CA ASN A 44 -25.53 21.65 -9.53
C ASN A 44 -25.34 22.92 -10.38
N VAL A 45 -24.11 23.38 -10.53
CA VAL A 45 -23.75 24.62 -11.22
C VAL A 45 -22.75 24.31 -12.33
N LYS A 46 -23.04 24.84 -13.53
CA LYS A 46 -22.10 24.92 -14.64
C LYS A 46 -21.60 26.35 -14.74
N ALA A 47 -20.29 26.58 -14.68
CA ALA A 47 -19.75 27.93 -14.69
C ALA A 47 -18.45 28.05 -15.51
N ASN A 48 -18.22 29.21 -16.12
CA ASN A 48 -16.93 29.59 -16.66
C ASN A 48 -16.15 30.36 -15.60
N ILE A 49 -14.98 29.87 -15.21
CA ILE A 49 -14.02 30.59 -14.38
C ILE A 49 -12.94 31.17 -15.26
N THR A 50 -12.72 32.47 -15.16
CA THR A 50 -11.64 33.19 -15.83
C THR A 50 -10.63 33.66 -14.80
N GLU A 51 -9.38 33.27 -14.98
CA GLU A 51 -8.25 33.71 -14.17
C GLU A 51 -7.09 34.01 -15.11
N ASN A 52 -6.41 35.15 -14.95
CA ASN A 52 -5.26 35.54 -15.79
C ASN A 52 -5.53 35.42 -17.31
N ASN A 53 -6.72 35.85 -17.76
CA ASN A 53 -7.21 35.74 -19.15
C ASN A 53 -7.39 34.30 -19.68
N ILE A 54 -7.34 33.29 -18.83
CA ILE A 54 -7.62 31.90 -19.18
C ILE A 54 -9.01 31.55 -18.63
N THR A 55 -9.94 31.27 -19.54
CA THR A 55 -11.29 30.81 -19.18
C THR A 55 -11.38 29.29 -19.21
N LYS A 56 -11.87 28.70 -18.14
CA LYS A 56 -12.12 27.27 -17.97
C LYS A 56 -13.56 27.06 -17.55
N MET A 57 -14.25 26.14 -18.22
CA MET A 57 -15.56 25.70 -17.78
C MET A 57 -15.39 24.66 -16.67
N ILE A 58 -16.16 24.77 -15.60
CA ILE A 58 -16.19 23.84 -14.47
C ILE A 58 -17.62 23.41 -14.14
N PHE A 59 -17.73 22.29 -13.44
CA PHE A 59 -18.98 21.75 -12.91
C PHE A 59 -18.87 21.56 -11.40
N ILE A 60 -19.71 22.27 -10.66
CA ILE A 60 -19.79 22.17 -9.20
C ILE A 60 -21.07 21.40 -8.89
N LYS A 61 -20.95 20.27 -8.21
CA LYS A 61 -22.10 19.45 -7.82
C LYS A 61 -22.49 19.74 -6.39
N ASN A 62 -23.80 19.82 -6.13
CA ASN A 62 -24.35 19.90 -4.79
C ASN A 62 -23.71 21.02 -3.94
N ILE A 63 -23.73 22.24 -4.47
CA ILE A 63 -22.96 23.37 -3.97
C ILE A 63 -23.17 23.59 -2.46
N SER A 64 -22.08 23.66 -1.70
CA SER A 64 -22.04 23.83 -0.24
C SER A 64 -22.80 22.78 0.60
N ALA A 65 -23.35 21.71 0.00
CA ALA A 65 -24.16 20.70 0.70
C ALA A 65 -23.41 19.40 1.02
N GLN A 66 -22.24 19.16 0.42
CA GLN A 66 -21.43 17.96 0.68
C GLN A 66 -19.92 18.25 0.64
N GLY A 67 -19.33 18.76 1.73
CA GLY A 67 -17.93 18.56 2.17
C GLY A 67 -16.72 18.72 1.20
N LYS A 68 -16.93 18.91 -0.10
CA LYS A 68 -15.95 19.21 -1.15
C LYS A 68 -16.28 20.63 -1.58
N ASN A 69 -15.83 21.59 -0.78
CA ASN A 69 -16.10 22.99 -1.06
C ASN A 69 -14.94 23.54 -1.86
N GLU A 70 -15.16 23.95 -3.11
CA GLU A 70 -14.29 24.98 -3.70
C GLU A 70 -14.29 26.20 -2.75
N PRO A 71 -13.15 26.89 -2.58
CA PRO A 71 -13.04 27.97 -1.58
C PRO A 71 -14.03 29.11 -1.79
N PHE A 72 -14.59 29.23 -3.00
CA PHE A 72 -15.54 30.27 -3.43
C PHE A 72 -17.00 29.78 -3.59
N GLU A 73 -17.35 28.52 -3.26
CA GLU A 73 -18.71 27.99 -3.52
C GLU A 73 -19.82 28.81 -2.85
N LYS A 74 -19.58 29.23 -1.61
CA LYS A 74 -20.54 30.04 -0.85
C LYS A 74 -20.81 31.38 -1.51
N ASP A 75 -19.82 31.94 -2.19
CA ASP A 75 -19.96 33.19 -2.94
C ASP A 75 -20.82 33.00 -4.19
N LEU A 76 -21.08 31.79 -4.66
CA LEU A 76 -21.97 31.58 -5.81
C LEU A 76 -23.45 31.61 -5.43
N ILE A 77 -23.80 31.28 -4.18
CA ILE A 77 -25.19 31.25 -3.71
C ILE A 77 -25.83 32.62 -3.86
N GLY A 78 -27.01 32.66 -4.48
CA GLY A 78 -27.74 33.90 -4.77
C GLY A 78 -27.28 34.66 -6.01
N THR A 79 -26.29 34.16 -6.75
CA THR A 79 -25.88 34.73 -8.04
C THR A 79 -26.82 34.26 -9.15
N LYS A 80 -27.14 35.12 -10.13
CA LYS A 80 -28.02 34.76 -11.25
C LYS A 80 -27.26 33.99 -12.34
N VAL A 81 -27.97 33.09 -13.03
CA VAL A 81 -27.48 32.52 -14.29
C VAL A 81 -27.22 33.65 -15.31
N ALA A 82 -26.13 33.52 -16.06
CA ALA A 82 -25.53 34.50 -16.97
C ALA A 82 -24.91 35.75 -16.31
N GLU A 83 -24.88 35.82 -14.97
CA GLU A 83 -24.19 36.89 -14.24
C GLU A 83 -22.70 36.58 -14.11
N LYS A 84 -21.87 37.61 -14.31
CA LYS A 84 -20.43 37.57 -14.03
C LYS A 84 -20.14 38.12 -12.64
N LYS A 85 -19.49 37.32 -11.82
CA LYS A 85 -19.11 37.66 -10.45
C LYS A 85 -17.59 37.60 -10.29
N ASN A 86 -16.99 38.68 -9.82
CA ASN A 86 -15.59 38.68 -9.43
C ASN A 86 -15.47 38.20 -7.99
N ILE A 87 -14.59 37.25 -7.75
CA ILE A 87 -14.37 36.65 -6.44
C ILE A 87 -12.88 36.69 -6.14
N ASN A 88 -12.56 37.18 -4.95
CA ASN A 88 -11.24 37.05 -4.37
C ASN A 88 -11.30 35.97 -3.31
N TYR A 89 -10.43 34.96 -3.42
CA TYR A 89 -10.29 33.95 -2.37
C TYR A 89 -8.82 33.73 -2.03
N GLU A 90 -8.59 33.33 -0.79
CA GLU A 90 -7.26 33.02 -0.28
C GLU A 90 -7.04 31.52 -0.25
N GLU A 91 -5.91 31.07 -0.76
CA GLU A 91 -5.47 29.67 -0.71
C GLU A 91 -4.14 29.57 0.03
N ILE A 92 -4.07 28.64 0.99
CA ILE A 92 -2.80 28.27 1.60
C ILE A 92 -2.07 27.34 0.63
N VAL A 93 -0.93 27.78 0.12
CA VAL A 93 -0.16 26.99 -0.87
C VAL A 93 0.98 26.21 -0.24
N SER A 94 1.62 26.76 0.79
CA SER A 94 2.71 26.10 1.51
C SER A 94 2.77 26.50 2.96
N VAL A 95 3.40 25.65 3.77
CA VAL A 95 3.59 25.85 5.20
C VAL A 95 5.04 25.66 5.58
N LYS A 96 5.49 26.47 6.53
CA LYS A 96 6.81 26.33 7.14
C LYS A 96 6.65 25.71 8.52
N LEU A 97 7.35 24.60 8.76
CA LEU A 97 7.36 23.92 10.06
C LEU A 97 8.57 24.37 10.90
N SER A 98 8.45 24.24 12.22
CA SER A 98 9.52 24.52 13.18
C SER A 98 10.71 23.62 12.93
N HIS A 99 11.90 24.16 13.16
CA HIS A 99 13.15 23.43 12.97
C HIS A 99 13.33 22.27 13.95
N GLU A 100 13.99 21.25 13.40
CA GLU A 100 14.97 20.29 13.94
C GLU A 100 14.63 19.43 15.17
N PRO A 101 14.92 18.11 15.10
CA PRO A 101 15.05 17.32 16.30
C PRO A 101 16.20 17.85 17.17
N LYS A 102 16.11 17.65 18.48
CA LYS A 102 17.20 17.97 19.39
C LYS A 102 18.33 16.97 19.22
N ALA A 103 19.55 17.45 19.04
CA ALA A 103 20.74 16.62 19.08
C ALA A 103 20.83 15.86 20.41
N ASN A 104 21.43 14.68 20.38
CA ASN A 104 21.56 13.75 21.51
C ASN A 104 20.23 13.34 22.16
N THR A 105 19.13 13.35 21.40
CA THR A 105 17.81 12.93 21.88
C THR A 105 17.38 11.61 21.23
N VAL A 106 16.74 10.75 22.01
CA VAL A 106 16.14 9.50 21.55
C VAL A 106 14.63 9.70 21.42
N TYR A 107 14.09 9.35 20.26
CA TYR A 107 12.67 9.43 19.93
C TYR A 107 12.11 8.02 19.74
N SER A 108 10.95 7.76 20.33
CA SER A 108 10.25 6.48 20.17
C SER A 108 9.30 6.55 18.99
N THR A 109 9.46 5.64 18.02
CA THR A 109 8.54 5.46 16.89
C THR A 109 7.92 4.06 16.95
N PRO A 110 6.79 3.81 16.25
CA PRO A 110 6.23 2.47 16.11
C PRO A 110 7.21 1.44 15.53
N GLN A 111 8.21 1.90 14.76
CA GLN A 111 9.24 1.06 14.13
C GLN A 111 10.47 0.84 15.02
N GLY A 112 10.61 1.56 16.13
CA GLY A 112 11.76 1.48 17.03
C GLY A 112 12.24 2.83 17.56
N ALA A 113 13.28 2.80 18.40
CA ALA A 113 13.91 4.01 18.93
C ALA A 113 14.91 4.60 17.94
N ILE A 114 14.73 5.87 17.58
CA ILE A 114 15.63 6.63 16.72
C ILE A 114 16.43 7.60 17.56
N LYS A 115 17.76 7.57 17.45
CA LYS A 115 18.65 8.53 18.11
C LYS A 115 19.15 9.58 17.12
N ILE A 116 19.04 10.84 17.49
CA ILE A 116 19.58 11.97 16.73
C ILE A 116 20.94 12.31 17.33
N PHE A 117 22.01 12.10 16.57
CA PHE A 117 23.39 12.24 17.03
C PHE A 117 23.86 13.68 16.92
N ASN A 118 23.63 14.29 15.76
CA ASN A 118 24.06 15.65 15.48
C ASN A 118 23.10 16.31 14.50
N VAL A 119 23.06 17.63 14.55
CA VAL A 119 22.25 18.45 13.67
C VAL A 119 23.12 19.61 13.19
N THR A 120 23.36 19.68 11.89
CA THR A 120 24.15 20.71 11.19
C THR A 120 23.23 21.54 10.31
N ASP A 121 23.57 22.76 9.90
CA ASP A 121 22.69 23.64 9.11
C ASP A 121 21.96 22.99 7.92
N THR A 122 22.52 21.93 7.33
CA THR A 122 21.97 21.25 6.15
C THR A 122 21.51 19.81 6.40
N GLN A 123 21.88 19.15 7.50
CA GLN A 123 21.63 17.72 7.74
C GLN A 123 21.40 17.39 9.21
N PHE A 124 20.78 16.24 9.49
CA PHE A 124 20.84 15.61 10.81
C PHE A 124 21.30 14.16 10.68
N TYR A 125 22.01 13.68 11.69
CA TYR A 125 22.58 12.34 11.73
C TYR A 125 21.73 11.45 12.62
N VAL A 126 21.17 10.39 12.06
CA VAL A 126 20.21 9.49 12.73
C VAL A 126 20.79 8.09 12.84
N GLY A 127 20.56 7.43 13.99
CA GLY A 127 20.75 6.00 14.13
C GLY A 127 19.46 5.30 14.52
N GLN A 128 19.22 4.14 13.91
CA GLN A 128 18.06 3.28 14.16
C GLN A 128 18.22 2.43 15.44
N HIS A 129 19.30 2.63 16.20
CA HIS A 129 19.55 1.96 17.46
C HIS A 129 20.31 2.89 18.44
N PRO A 130 20.08 2.80 19.76
CA PRO A 130 20.82 3.62 20.75
C PRO A 130 22.34 3.46 20.71
N LEU A 131 22.82 2.30 20.27
CA LEU A 131 24.24 1.94 20.13
C LEU A 131 24.80 2.17 18.71
N THR A 132 24.06 2.82 17.81
CA THR A 132 24.58 3.22 16.48
C THR A 132 25.81 4.11 16.66
N GLY A 133 26.84 3.91 15.82
CA GLY A 133 28.10 4.64 15.89
C GLY A 133 29.08 4.16 16.96
N GLU A 134 28.65 3.27 17.88
CA GLU A 134 29.50 2.76 18.94
C GLU A 134 30.34 1.56 18.49
N THR A 135 31.57 1.48 19.01
CA THR A 135 32.37 0.24 18.94
C THR A 135 32.00 -0.63 20.13
N LEU A 136 31.62 -1.88 19.87
CA LEU A 136 31.12 -2.80 20.88
C LEU A 136 32.20 -3.81 21.24
N ASN A 137 32.45 -3.99 22.53
CA ASN A 137 33.37 -4.98 23.07
C ASN A 137 32.56 -6.10 23.72
N PHE A 138 32.58 -7.29 23.15
CA PHE A 138 31.92 -8.46 23.74
C PHE A 138 32.95 -9.43 24.31
N HIS A 139 32.78 -9.82 25.56
CA HIS A 139 33.41 -11.03 26.08
C HIS A 139 32.44 -12.19 25.90
N VAL A 140 32.76 -13.14 25.03
CA VAL A 140 31.87 -14.27 24.70
C VAL A 140 32.46 -15.59 25.20
N THR A 141 31.60 -16.56 25.53
CA THR A 141 31.99 -17.94 25.86
C THR A 141 31.01 -18.92 25.23
N ILE A 142 31.52 -19.86 24.43
CA ILE A 142 30.67 -20.90 23.83
C ILE A 142 30.28 -21.91 24.92
N LYS A 143 28.98 -22.03 25.18
CA LYS A 143 28.44 -23.00 26.15
C LYS A 143 28.08 -24.32 25.48
N ASN A 144 27.55 -24.27 24.27
CA ASN A 144 27.14 -25.46 23.53
C ASN A 144 27.24 -25.20 22.02
N ILE A 145 27.56 -26.24 21.26
CA ILE A 145 27.48 -26.28 19.81
C ILE A 145 26.68 -27.51 19.45
N SER A 146 25.58 -27.29 18.76
CA SER A 146 24.72 -28.34 18.27
C SER A 146 24.59 -28.25 16.76
N ASP A 147 24.81 -29.37 16.09
CA ASP A 147 24.31 -29.52 14.73
C ASP A 147 22.82 -29.84 14.82
N GLN A 148 21.95 -29.00 14.24
CA GLN A 148 20.51 -29.26 14.20
C GLN A 148 20.20 -30.61 13.55
N LYS A 149 21.00 -31.04 12.56
CA LYS A 149 20.86 -32.35 11.91
C LYS A 149 21.23 -33.49 12.86
N ALA A 150 22.27 -33.31 13.67
CA ALA A 150 22.63 -34.29 14.71
C ALA A 150 21.59 -34.32 15.84
N SER A 151 21.04 -33.17 16.23
CA SER A 151 19.96 -33.10 17.23
C SER A 151 18.70 -33.82 16.78
N LEU A 152 18.31 -33.67 15.51
CA LEU A 152 17.21 -34.41 14.93
C LEU A 152 17.49 -35.92 14.94
N LEU A 153 18.68 -36.36 14.51
CA LEU A 153 19.06 -37.78 14.57
C LEU A 153 19.00 -38.32 16.01
N ILE A 154 19.57 -37.61 16.98
CA ILE A 154 19.56 -37.98 18.40
C ILE A 154 18.12 -38.08 18.91
N CYS A 155 17.27 -37.10 18.58
CA CYS A 155 15.88 -37.06 19.01
C CYS A 155 15.07 -38.21 18.43
N LEU A 156 15.18 -38.47 17.12
CA LEU A 156 14.47 -39.57 16.48
C LEU A 156 14.97 -40.94 16.97
N LYS A 157 16.30 -41.11 17.16
CA LYS A 157 16.88 -42.32 17.77
C LYS A 157 16.33 -42.59 19.16
N LYS A 158 16.18 -41.57 20.00
CA LYS A 158 15.57 -41.68 21.35
C LYS A 158 14.19 -42.33 21.32
N TYR A 159 13.43 -42.13 20.25
CA TYR A 159 12.09 -42.68 20.05
C TYR A 159 12.01 -43.85 19.07
N ASN A 160 13.16 -44.36 18.61
CA ASN A 160 13.27 -45.42 17.61
C ASN A 160 12.51 -45.10 16.30
N VAL A 161 12.54 -43.83 15.89
CA VAL A 161 11.97 -43.35 14.62
C VAL A 161 13.12 -43.18 13.62
N SER A 162 12.94 -43.66 12.38
CA SER A 162 13.94 -43.51 11.32
C SER A 162 13.71 -42.26 10.48
N LEU A 163 14.76 -41.73 9.85
CA LEU A 163 14.73 -40.47 9.08
C LEU A 163 13.79 -40.49 7.86
N ASP A 164 13.47 -41.68 7.35
CA ASP A 164 12.51 -41.93 6.26
C ASP A 164 11.05 -42.05 6.77
N THR A 165 10.80 -41.86 8.07
CA THR A 165 9.46 -41.95 8.65
C THR A 165 8.70 -40.64 8.45
N ILE A 166 7.61 -40.69 7.70
CA ILE A 166 6.73 -39.54 7.48
C ILE A 166 5.82 -39.38 8.70
N ALA A 167 5.86 -38.22 9.35
CA ALA A 167 4.91 -37.89 10.41
C ALA A 167 3.58 -37.49 9.80
N PHE A 168 2.52 -38.21 10.16
CA PHE A 168 1.14 -37.90 9.81
C PHE A 168 0.44 -37.34 11.04
N TYR A 169 0.36 -36.01 11.14
CA TYR A 169 -0.38 -35.34 12.20
C TYR A 169 -1.84 -35.19 11.80
N HIS A 170 -2.75 -35.70 12.64
CA HIS A 170 -4.16 -35.76 12.32
C HIS A 170 -5.07 -35.77 13.55
N SER A 171 -6.36 -35.56 13.33
CA SER A 171 -7.42 -35.81 14.32
C SER A 171 -8.41 -36.84 13.78
N ASN A 172 -8.95 -37.69 14.64
CA ASN A 172 -10.02 -38.62 14.25
C ASN A 172 -11.34 -37.93 13.89
N SER A 173 -11.56 -36.69 14.33
CA SER A 173 -12.75 -35.91 13.98
C SER A 173 -12.66 -35.23 12.60
N CYS A 174 -11.50 -35.26 11.95
CA CYS A 174 -11.23 -34.57 10.69
C CYS A 174 -11.58 -35.47 9.47
N PRO A 175 -12.57 -35.10 8.62
CA PRO A 175 -12.99 -35.95 7.50
C PRO A 175 -11.88 -36.22 6.48
N HIS A 176 -11.07 -35.21 6.16
CA HIS A 176 -9.92 -35.35 5.26
C HIS A 176 -8.84 -36.28 5.83
N CYS A 177 -8.68 -36.29 7.15
CA CYS A 177 -7.75 -37.17 7.84
C CYS A 177 -8.19 -38.64 7.73
N VAL A 178 -9.50 -38.90 7.86
CA VAL A 178 -10.08 -40.24 7.70
C VAL A 178 -9.88 -40.75 6.27
N LYS A 179 -10.05 -39.90 5.26
CA LYS A 179 -9.83 -40.26 3.84
C LYS A 179 -8.39 -40.68 3.54
N MET A 180 -7.41 -40.09 4.22
CA MET A 180 -6.00 -40.42 3.99
C MET A 180 -5.56 -41.73 4.65
N LYS A 181 -6.29 -42.24 5.66
CA LYS A 181 -5.87 -43.45 6.38
C LYS A 181 -5.69 -44.68 5.48
N PRO A 182 -6.62 -45.03 4.56
CA PRO A 182 -6.44 -46.17 3.67
C PRO A 182 -5.24 -46.02 2.73
N TRP A 183 -4.92 -44.79 2.32
CA TRP A 183 -3.77 -44.52 1.46
C TRP A 183 -2.46 -44.71 2.21
N ILE A 184 -2.38 -44.19 3.43
CA ILE A 184 -1.23 -44.39 4.32
C ILE A 184 -1.04 -45.88 4.61
N GLN A 185 -2.13 -46.64 4.86
CA GLN A 185 -2.06 -48.09 5.05
C GLN A 185 -1.55 -48.82 3.81
N ASN A 186 -1.98 -48.40 2.61
CA ASN A 186 -1.48 -48.95 1.34
C ASN A 186 0.02 -48.72 1.18
N LEU A 187 0.51 -47.50 1.43
CA LEU A 187 1.94 -47.19 1.38
C LEU A 187 2.72 -47.91 2.47
N THR A 188 2.15 -48.06 3.66
CA THR A 188 2.77 -48.84 4.74
C THR A 188 2.97 -50.30 4.32
N ALA A 189 1.98 -50.90 3.65
CA ALA A 189 2.11 -52.25 3.08
C ALA A 189 3.16 -52.36 1.96
N ARG A 190 3.48 -51.25 1.29
CA ARG A 190 4.55 -51.13 0.29
C ARG A 190 5.93 -50.84 0.89
N GLY A 191 6.04 -50.74 2.23
CA GLY A 191 7.30 -50.56 2.94
C GLY A 191 7.63 -49.12 3.35
N TYR A 192 6.76 -48.14 3.06
CA TYR A 192 6.92 -46.78 3.57
C TYR A 192 6.61 -46.72 5.07
N LYS A 193 7.30 -45.85 5.81
CA LYS A 193 7.13 -45.72 7.27
C LYS A 193 6.34 -44.47 7.62
N PHE A 194 5.38 -44.63 8.52
CA PHE A 194 4.57 -43.53 9.02
C PHE A 194 4.54 -43.48 10.54
N LEU A 195 4.74 -42.29 11.10
CA LEU A 195 4.46 -41.97 12.48
C LEU A 195 3.07 -41.34 12.57
N TRP A 196 2.10 -42.10 13.05
CA TRP A 196 0.72 -41.64 13.25
C TRP A 196 0.66 -40.78 14.51
N ALA A 197 0.61 -39.47 14.34
CA ALA A 197 0.51 -38.49 15.41
C ALA A 197 -0.93 -37.97 15.51
N GLU A 198 -1.77 -38.76 16.19
CA GLU A 198 -3.15 -38.36 16.45
C GLU A 198 -3.17 -37.34 17.61
N GLY A 199 -3.92 -36.24 17.46
CA GLY A 199 -3.88 -35.11 18.40
C GLY A 199 -4.22 -35.44 19.86
N SER A 200 -4.97 -36.51 20.13
CA SER A 200 -5.28 -37.00 21.48
C SER A 200 -4.29 -38.05 22.02
N ASP A 201 -3.38 -38.58 21.18
CA ASP A 201 -2.31 -39.48 21.60
C ASP A 201 -1.10 -38.68 22.12
N ALA A 202 -1.09 -38.41 23.43
CA ALA A 202 -0.03 -37.67 24.10
C ALA A 202 1.38 -38.27 23.88
N GLY A 203 1.48 -39.59 23.70
CA GLY A 203 2.75 -40.27 23.48
C GLY A 203 3.32 -39.96 22.10
N LYS A 204 2.50 -40.06 21.06
CA LYS A 204 2.89 -39.73 19.68
C LYS A 204 3.05 -38.24 19.47
N MET A 205 2.20 -37.43 20.11
CA MET A 205 2.30 -35.98 20.10
C MET A 205 3.60 -35.48 20.72
N LYS A 206 4.08 -36.11 21.80
CA LYS A 206 5.38 -35.79 22.39
C LYS A 206 6.53 -35.95 21.39
N ILE A 207 6.52 -37.02 20.59
CA ILE A 207 7.58 -37.27 19.61
C ILE A 207 7.61 -36.16 18.54
N VAL A 208 6.46 -35.84 17.96
CA VAL A 208 6.39 -34.82 16.91
C VAL A 208 6.66 -33.41 17.45
N GLN A 209 6.24 -33.09 18.67
CA GLN A 209 6.53 -31.80 19.31
C GLN A 209 8.01 -31.65 19.67
N GLU A 210 8.63 -32.71 20.18
CA GLU A 210 10.03 -32.68 20.60
C GLU A 210 10.99 -32.72 19.40
N CYS A 211 10.71 -33.56 18.41
CA CYS A 211 11.64 -33.81 17.30
C CYS A 211 11.28 -33.12 15.98
N LEU A 212 10.02 -32.73 15.75
CA LEU A 212 9.53 -32.25 14.45
C LEU A 212 8.76 -30.93 14.54
N SER A 213 8.95 -30.15 15.61
CA SER A 213 8.29 -28.85 15.80
C SER A 213 8.76 -27.77 14.83
N ASP A 214 9.88 -27.99 14.15
CA ASP A 214 10.37 -27.13 13.06
C ASP A 214 9.84 -27.55 11.68
N VAL A 215 9.11 -28.68 11.59
CA VAL A 215 8.51 -29.20 10.34
C VAL A 215 6.98 -29.11 10.37
N LEU A 216 6.36 -29.51 11.48
CA LEU A 216 4.90 -29.56 11.62
C LEU A 216 4.36 -28.34 12.37
N ASN A 217 3.13 -27.94 12.02
CA ASN A 217 2.42 -26.87 12.70
C ASN A 217 1.23 -27.45 13.46
N PHE A 218 1.29 -27.48 14.79
CA PHE A 218 0.25 -28.12 15.63
C PHE A 218 -1.05 -27.30 15.75
N ARG A 219 -1.44 -26.56 14.70
CA ARG A 219 -2.75 -25.90 14.58
C ARG A 219 -3.76 -26.88 14.01
N GLU A 220 -4.96 -26.86 14.58
CA GLU A 220 -6.02 -27.84 14.29
C GLU A 220 -6.70 -27.61 12.94
N GLY A 221 -7.24 -28.69 12.34
CA GLY A 221 -8.30 -28.61 11.33
C GLY A 221 -8.13 -29.48 10.08
N VAL A 222 -6.90 -29.85 9.70
CA VAL A 222 -6.59 -30.60 8.47
C VAL A 222 -5.40 -31.55 8.65
N PRO A 223 -5.28 -32.63 7.86
CA PRO A 223 -4.14 -33.54 7.96
C PRO A 223 -2.84 -32.83 7.57
N GLN A 224 -1.74 -33.20 8.22
CA GLN A 224 -0.40 -32.69 7.91
C GLN A 224 0.59 -33.84 7.77
N PHE A 225 1.49 -33.69 6.81
CA PHE A 225 2.56 -34.64 6.54
C PHE A 225 3.90 -33.93 6.63
N GLY A 226 4.77 -34.41 7.52
CA GLY A 226 6.09 -33.86 7.74
C GLY A 226 7.16 -34.92 7.49
N CYS A 227 8.18 -34.58 6.72
CA CYS A 227 9.35 -35.41 6.52
C CYS A 227 10.52 -34.88 7.36
N PRO A 228 11.08 -35.68 8.29
CA PRO A 228 12.24 -35.26 9.08
C PRO A 228 13.47 -34.98 8.22
N SER A 229 13.70 -35.79 7.18
CA SER A 229 14.99 -35.80 6.49
C SER A 229 15.23 -34.62 5.54
N ASN A 230 14.17 -33.94 5.10
CA ASN A 230 14.29 -32.79 4.20
C ASN A 230 13.43 -31.60 4.62
N LYS A 231 12.79 -31.67 5.80
CA LYS A 231 11.80 -30.70 6.27
C LYS A 231 10.63 -30.52 5.30
N GLY A 232 10.38 -31.50 4.43
CA GLY A 232 9.26 -31.51 3.51
C GLY A 232 7.95 -31.48 4.29
N TYR A 233 7.04 -30.61 3.87
CA TYR A 233 5.77 -30.37 4.55
C TYR A 233 4.62 -30.34 3.54
N HIS A 234 3.57 -31.10 3.81
CA HIS A 234 2.33 -31.07 3.04
C HIS A 234 1.15 -30.86 3.99
N LEU A 235 0.34 -29.84 3.69
CA LEU A 235 -0.87 -29.49 4.44
C LEU A 235 -2.10 -29.88 3.62
N GLY A 236 -2.97 -30.67 4.22
CA GLY A 236 -4.22 -31.11 3.60
C GLY A 236 -4.16 -32.51 3.00
N GLU A 237 -5.24 -32.86 2.31
CA GLU A 237 -5.42 -34.12 1.60
C GLU A 237 -4.63 -34.10 0.28
N PHE A 238 -3.90 -35.18 -0.02
CA PHE A 238 -3.23 -35.35 -1.31
C PHE A 238 -4.26 -35.50 -2.43
N MET A 239 -4.02 -34.84 -3.57
CA MET A 239 -4.92 -34.91 -4.73
C MET A 239 -4.87 -36.27 -5.43
N SER A 240 -3.74 -36.98 -5.36
CA SER A 240 -3.54 -38.29 -5.97
C SER A 240 -2.58 -39.16 -5.14
N MET A 241 -2.68 -40.48 -5.31
CA MET A 241 -1.75 -41.43 -4.68
C MET A 241 -0.31 -41.19 -5.18
N ASP A 242 -0.14 -40.79 -6.44
CA ASP A 242 1.17 -40.53 -7.04
C ASP A 242 1.86 -39.34 -6.38
N ASP A 243 1.13 -38.28 -6.02
CA ASP A 243 1.68 -37.14 -5.27
C ASP A 243 2.17 -37.56 -3.88
N MET A 244 1.41 -38.44 -3.21
CA MET A 244 1.78 -38.96 -1.90
C MET A 244 3.01 -39.88 -1.98
N ILE A 245 3.09 -40.73 -3.01
CA ILE A 245 4.26 -41.57 -3.29
C ILE A 245 5.48 -40.70 -3.55
N LYS A 246 5.34 -39.66 -4.38
CA LYS A 246 6.43 -38.74 -4.69
C LYS A 246 6.98 -38.06 -3.43
N PHE A 247 6.09 -37.55 -2.57
CA PHE A 247 6.48 -36.97 -1.28
C PHE A 247 7.25 -37.99 -0.42
N ALA A 248 6.79 -39.24 -0.38
CA ALA A 248 7.43 -40.30 0.39
C ALA A 248 8.80 -40.72 -0.17
N ASP A 249 8.94 -40.80 -1.50
CA ASP A 249 10.19 -41.11 -2.18
C ASP A 249 11.24 -40.01 -1.98
N GLU A 250 10.83 -38.75 -2.04
CA GLU A 250 11.70 -37.60 -1.74
C GLU A 250 12.19 -37.67 -0.28
N CYS A 251 11.30 -38.00 0.66
CA CYS A 251 11.66 -38.19 2.06
C CYS A 251 12.67 -39.33 2.26
N ASN A 252 12.45 -40.47 1.61
CA ASN A 252 13.35 -41.63 1.69
C ASN A 252 14.73 -41.32 1.08
N LYS A 253 14.77 -40.67 -0.09
CA LYS A 253 16.01 -40.24 -0.74
C LYS A 253 16.84 -39.34 0.19
N SER A 254 16.22 -38.32 0.78
CA SER A 254 16.92 -37.43 1.71
C SER A 254 17.32 -38.12 3.02
N ALA A 255 16.58 -39.13 3.46
CA ALA A 255 16.95 -39.93 4.62
C ALA A 255 18.24 -40.73 4.39
N VAL A 256 18.41 -41.31 3.20
CA VAL A 256 19.65 -42.00 2.79
C VAL A 256 20.83 -41.03 2.75
N GLU A 257 20.63 -39.80 2.28
CA GLU A 257 21.67 -38.77 2.25
C GLU A 257 22.06 -38.31 3.66
N LEU A 258 21.08 -38.05 4.53
CA LEU A 258 21.33 -37.66 5.92
C LEU A 258 21.91 -38.78 6.79
N ALA A 259 21.56 -40.05 6.53
CA ALA A 259 22.13 -41.17 7.26
C ALA A 259 23.65 -41.35 7.01
N LYS A 260 24.19 -40.73 5.94
CA LYS A 260 25.64 -40.66 5.69
C LYS A 260 26.34 -39.58 6.53
N VAL A 261 25.59 -38.68 7.17
CA VAL A 261 26.13 -37.69 8.10
C VAL A 261 26.46 -38.43 9.40
N ASN A 262 27.75 -38.58 9.70
CA ASN A 262 28.17 -39.10 11.00
C ASN A 262 27.66 -38.18 12.11
N GLU A 263 27.27 -38.77 13.23
CA GLU A 263 26.92 -38.10 14.49
C GLU A 263 28.19 -37.48 15.11
N SER A 264 28.81 -36.54 14.38
CA SER A 264 29.96 -35.80 14.86
C SER A 264 29.44 -34.66 15.71
N VAL A 265 29.62 -34.77 17.03
CA VAL A 265 29.52 -33.62 17.92
C VAL A 265 30.46 -32.56 17.38
N LYS A 266 29.90 -31.49 16.81
CA LYS A 266 30.71 -30.37 16.35
C LYS A 266 31.30 -29.71 17.59
N THR A 267 32.61 -29.81 17.73
CA THR A 267 33.34 -29.18 18.84
C THR A 267 33.79 -27.77 18.52
N THR A 268 33.62 -27.35 17.25
CA THR A 268 34.05 -26.06 16.72
C THR A 268 32.87 -25.39 16.01
N VAL A 269 32.75 -24.06 16.17
CA VAL A 269 31.69 -23.26 15.57
C VAL A 269 31.95 -23.08 14.09
N GLU A 270 30.97 -23.45 13.27
CA GLU A 270 30.94 -23.26 11.82
C GLU A 270 29.65 -22.55 11.41
N ASN A 271 29.53 -22.11 10.17
CA ASN A 271 28.24 -21.59 9.69
C ASN A 271 27.16 -22.68 9.74
N GLU A 272 25.90 -22.26 9.89
CA GLU A 272 24.69 -23.10 9.96
C GLU A 272 24.61 -24.02 11.18
N VAL A 273 25.53 -23.90 12.15
CA VAL A 273 25.43 -24.63 13.42
C VAL A 273 24.68 -23.78 14.44
N PHE A 274 23.93 -24.45 15.32
CA PHE A 274 23.25 -23.81 16.42
C PHE A 274 24.20 -23.70 17.62
N VAL A 275 24.33 -22.52 18.19
CA VAL A 275 25.23 -22.27 19.32
C VAL A 275 24.48 -21.68 20.49
N GLU A 276 24.95 -21.98 21.70
CA GLU A 276 24.60 -21.28 22.92
C GLU A 276 25.83 -20.52 23.41
N VAL A 277 25.71 -19.20 23.55
CA VAL A 277 26.82 -18.30 23.85
C VAL A 277 26.48 -17.45 25.06
N ALA A 278 27.28 -17.53 26.12
CA ALA A 278 27.23 -16.55 27.20
C ALA A 278 28.05 -15.32 26.80
N TYR A 279 27.56 -14.11 27.07
CA TYR A 279 28.24 -12.88 26.66
C TYR A 279 28.09 -11.74 27.67
N ILE A 280 29.04 -10.82 27.63
CA ILE A 280 28.96 -9.49 28.28
C ILE A 280 29.33 -8.45 27.22
N GLY A 281 28.41 -7.54 26.91
CA GLY A 281 28.59 -6.44 25.98
C GLY A 281 28.95 -5.14 26.70
N LYS A 282 30.05 -4.51 26.29
CA LYS A 282 30.57 -3.26 26.83
C LYS A 282 30.84 -2.23 25.74
N LEU A 283 30.68 -0.96 26.07
CA LEU A 283 31.19 0.16 25.29
C LEU A 283 32.71 0.31 25.50
N THR A 284 33.36 1.12 24.67
CA THR A 284 34.81 1.40 24.76
C THR A 284 35.22 2.08 26.06
N ASN A 285 34.31 2.81 26.71
CA ASN A 285 34.51 3.40 28.02
C ASN A 285 34.30 2.40 29.19
N GLY A 286 34.01 1.13 28.90
CA GLY A 286 33.80 0.07 29.88
C GLY A 286 32.36 -0.08 30.38
N THR A 287 31.43 0.82 30.02
CA THR A 287 30.01 0.71 30.40
C THR A 287 29.40 -0.56 29.82
N ILE A 288 28.85 -1.42 30.68
CA ILE A 288 28.09 -2.61 30.26
C ILE A 288 26.73 -2.15 29.74
N PHE A 289 26.40 -2.50 28.51
CA PHE A 289 25.08 -2.22 27.93
C PHE A 289 24.16 -3.45 27.89
N ASP A 290 24.74 -4.67 27.91
CA ASP A 290 24.00 -5.92 27.88
C ASP A 290 24.84 -7.09 28.40
N ASN A 291 24.20 -8.14 28.91
CA ASN A 291 24.83 -9.43 29.25
C ASN A 291 23.79 -10.54 29.34
N GLY A 292 24.21 -11.78 29.11
CA GLY A 292 23.32 -12.93 29.25
C GLY A 292 23.81 -14.15 28.48
N THR A 293 22.87 -15.01 28.12
CA THR A 293 23.10 -16.18 27.26
C THR A 293 22.15 -16.10 26.07
N VAL A 294 22.69 -16.22 24.87
CA VAL A 294 21.93 -16.19 23.61
C VAL A 294 22.10 -17.50 22.86
N LYS A 295 21.03 -17.93 22.19
CA LYS A 295 21.01 -19.11 21.32
C LYS A 295 20.66 -18.68 19.90
N PHE A 296 21.49 -19.04 18.93
CA PHE A 296 21.26 -18.65 17.53
C PHE A 296 21.96 -19.61 16.57
N THR A 297 21.56 -19.54 15.29
CA THR A 297 22.23 -20.27 14.20
C THR A 297 23.29 -19.35 13.58
N VAL A 298 24.55 -19.76 13.64
CA VAL A 298 25.67 -18.94 13.15
C VAL A 298 25.56 -18.75 11.64
N GLY A 299 25.70 -17.52 11.16
CA GLY A 299 25.61 -17.18 9.74
C GLY A 299 24.19 -16.94 9.23
N SER A 300 23.16 -17.08 10.08
CA SER A 300 21.75 -16.88 9.70
C SER A 300 21.31 -15.41 9.71
N GLY A 301 22.15 -14.50 10.19
CA GLY A 301 21.79 -13.07 10.34
C GLY A 301 20.93 -12.76 11.57
N GLN A 302 20.78 -13.70 12.50
CA GLN A 302 20.09 -13.49 13.78
C GLN A 302 20.84 -12.56 14.74
N MET A 303 22.15 -12.42 14.57
CA MET A 303 23.02 -11.57 15.38
C MET A 303 23.65 -10.47 14.53
N ILE A 304 24.14 -9.41 15.18
CA ILE A 304 24.95 -8.39 14.49
C ILE A 304 26.16 -9.05 13.81
N LYS A 305 26.50 -8.56 12.62
CA LYS A 305 27.46 -9.20 11.71
C LYS A 305 28.82 -9.51 12.35
N GLY A 306 29.34 -8.61 13.19
CA GLY A 306 30.61 -8.78 13.88
C GLY A 306 30.56 -9.86 14.97
N PHE A 307 29.41 -10.04 15.63
CA PHE A 307 29.22 -11.07 16.64
C PHE A 307 29.14 -12.44 15.98
N ASP A 308 28.31 -12.54 14.93
CA ASP A 308 28.09 -13.74 14.14
C ASP A 308 29.41 -14.27 13.54
N LYS A 309 30.22 -13.37 12.96
CA LYS A 309 31.58 -13.71 12.46
C LYS A 309 32.57 -13.99 13.59
N GLY A 310 32.47 -13.29 14.71
CA GLY A 310 33.45 -13.34 15.78
C GLY A 310 33.51 -14.70 16.49
N VAL A 311 32.38 -15.40 16.54
CA VAL A 311 32.25 -16.72 17.17
C VAL A 311 32.69 -17.88 16.27
N VAL A 312 32.80 -17.69 14.95
CA VAL A 312 33.23 -18.75 14.02
C VAL A 312 34.64 -19.22 14.37
N GLY A 313 34.84 -20.54 14.38
CA GLY A 313 36.10 -21.19 14.71
C GLY A 313 36.34 -21.37 16.21
N MET A 314 35.51 -20.80 17.09
CA MET A 314 35.61 -21.03 18.53
C MET A 314 35.19 -22.46 18.90
N LYS A 315 35.69 -22.99 20.01
CA LYS A 315 35.33 -24.31 20.54
C LYS A 315 34.41 -24.22 21.75
N ILE A 316 33.71 -25.32 22.06
CA ILE A 316 32.92 -25.42 23.30
C ILE A 316 33.82 -25.12 24.51
N GLY A 317 33.37 -24.22 25.39
CA GLY A 317 34.09 -23.76 26.57
C GLY A 317 35.11 -22.65 26.31
N GLU A 318 35.42 -22.34 25.06
CA GLU A 318 36.34 -21.25 24.71
C GLU A 318 35.70 -19.89 24.98
N SER A 319 36.51 -18.98 25.53
CA SER A 319 36.15 -17.57 25.72
C SER A 319 37.00 -16.68 24.81
N LYS A 320 36.41 -15.62 24.29
CA LYS A 320 37.07 -14.69 23.38
C LYS A 320 36.52 -13.28 23.53
N ASP A 321 37.39 -12.28 23.42
CA ASP A 321 36.99 -10.88 23.31
C ASP A 321 36.81 -10.50 21.83
N LEU A 322 35.65 -9.93 21.51
CA LEU A 322 35.29 -9.46 20.18
C LEU A 322 35.19 -7.94 20.21
N VAL A 323 35.98 -7.27 19.37
CA VAL A 323 35.88 -5.83 19.12
C VAL A 323 35.13 -5.62 17.81
N ILE A 324 33.90 -5.13 17.90
CA ILE A 324 32.99 -4.98 16.76
C ILE A 324 32.88 -3.50 16.42
N PRO A 325 33.43 -3.05 15.27
CA PRO A 325 33.28 -1.67 14.84
C PRO A 325 31.82 -1.38 14.44
N PRO A 326 31.38 -0.12 14.42
CA PRO A 326 29.99 0.24 14.16
C PRO A 326 29.42 -0.37 12.87
N LYS A 327 30.23 -0.41 11.80
CA LYS A 327 29.87 -1.00 10.50
C LYS A 327 29.48 -2.48 10.52
N ASP A 328 29.97 -3.24 11.51
CA ASP A 328 29.64 -4.65 11.72
C ASP A 328 28.75 -4.85 12.97
N GLY A 329 28.39 -3.76 13.65
CA GLY A 329 27.44 -3.69 14.76
C GLY A 329 26.12 -3.04 14.33
N TYR A 330 25.76 -1.91 14.95
CA TYR A 330 24.50 -1.19 14.71
C TYR A 330 24.60 -0.06 13.67
N GLY A 331 25.60 -0.11 12.79
CA GLY A 331 25.82 0.86 11.74
C GLY A 331 26.46 2.16 12.22
N LEU A 332 26.72 3.06 11.26
CA LEU A 332 27.08 4.45 11.51
C LEU A 332 25.81 5.32 11.46
N PRO A 333 25.78 6.47 12.14
CA PRO A 333 24.72 7.44 11.95
C PRO A 333 24.61 7.83 10.48
N GLU A 334 23.41 7.77 9.93
CA GLU A 334 23.14 8.14 8.55
C GLU A 334 22.83 9.63 8.47
N ALA A 335 23.45 10.31 7.51
CA ALA A 335 23.14 11.70 7.21
C ALA A 335 21.80 11.76 6.47
N VAL A 336 20.80 12.33 7.13
CA VAL A 336 19.55 12.70 6.50
C VAL A 336 19.59 14.18 6.23
N SER A 337 19.44 14.56 4.97
CA SER A 337 19.30 15.96 4.59
C SER A 337 18.18 16.59 5.43
N LYS A 338 18.37 17.83 5.90
CA LYS A 338 17.30 18.64 6.48
C LYS A 338 16.30 18.96 5.36
N VAL A 339 15.48 17.97 5.05
CA VAL A 339 14.30 18.04 4.20
C VAL A 339 13.10 17.90 5.12
N ILE A 340 13.07 18.64 6.24
CA ILE A 340 11.80 19.28 6.52
C ILE A 340 11.78 20.40 5.49
N PRO A 341 10.91 20.36 4.48
CA PRO A 341 10.81 21.46 3.55
C PRO A 341 10.61 22.72 4.39
N GLN A 342 11.52 23.70 4.30
CA GLN A 342 11.26 25.01 4.92
C GLN A 342 9.94 25.57 4.38
N GLU A 343 9.51 25.12 3.21
CA GLU A 343 8.15 25.27 2.72
C GLU A 343 7.65 23.92 2.20
N MET A 344 6.62 23.37 2.82
CA MET A 344 5.94 22.14 2.42
C MET A 344 4.61 22.49 1.75
N PRO A 345 4.26 21.91 0.59
CA PRO A 345 2.93 22.08 0.01
C PRO A 345 1.84 21.62 0.98
N VAL A 346 0.70 22.33 1.01
CA VAL A 346 -0.42 21.96 1.91
C VAL A 346 -0.95 20.56 1.66
N SER A 347 -0.94 20.09 0.41
CA SER A 347 -1.31 18.72 0.07
C SER A 347 -0.41 17.69 0.75
N THR A 348 0.91 17.92 0.74
CA THR A 348 1.88 17.09 1.45
C THR A 348 1.68 17.16 2.97
N PHE A 349 1.43 18.37 3.51
CA PHE A 349 1.14 18.54 4.94
C PHE A 349 -0.10 17.73 5.37
N LYS A 350 -1.20 17.85 4.62
CA LYS A 350 -2.45 17.11 4.87
C LYS A 350 -2.24 15.60 4.81
N ALA A 351 -1.47 15.11 3.84
CA ALA A 351 -1.15 13.69 3.73
C ALA A 351 -0.38 13.17 4.97
N ILE A 352 0.55 13.97 5.51
CA ILE A 352 1.31 13.62 6.72
C ILE A 352 0.45 13.72 7.97
N PHE A 353 -0.45 14.70 8.08
CA PHE A 353 -1.20 14.99 9.30
C PHE A 353 -2.69 14.68 9.17
N ASN A 354 -3.04 13.55 8.55
CA ASN A 354 -4.41 13.01 8.53
C ASN A 354 -5.48 14.01 8.02
N ASN A 355 -5.19 14.68 6.90
CA ASN A 355 -6.02 15.71 6.27
C ASN A 355 -6.34 16.93 7.17
N THR A 356 -5.54 17.17 8.21
CA THR A 356 -5.73 18.37 9.04
C THR A 356 -5.24 19.63 8.35
N GLU A 357 -6.00 20.71 8.52
CA GLU A 357 -5.58 22.02 8.05
C GLU A 357 -4.40 22.56 8.89
N PRO A 358 -3.39 23.17 8.24
CA PRO A 358 -2.29 23.80 8.93
C PRO A 358 -2.74 25.11 9.59
N VAL A 359 -2.40 25.28 10.87
CA VAL A 359 -2.71 26.49 11.65
C VAL A 359 -1.41 27.06 12.19
N LYS A 360 -1.11 28.32 11.84
CA LYS A 360 0.09 29.02 12.34
C LYS A 360 0.12 29.01 13.87
N GLY A 361 1.24 28.58 14.43
CA GLY A 361 1.47 28.45 15.87
C GLY A 361 1.04 27.11 16.48
N LYS A 362 0.32 26.25 15.75
CA LYS A 362 -0.14 24.95 16.25
C LYS A 362 0.92 23.86 16.07
N GLU A 363 0.95 22.94 17.04
CA GLU A 363 1.81 21.75 17.02
C GLU A 363 1.05 20.53 16.50
N TYR A 364 1.76 19.68 15.76
CA TYR A 364 1.27 18.48 15.11
C TYR A 364 2.23 17.32 15.40
N THR A 365 1.67 16.13 15.52
CA THR A 365 2.43 14.89 15.71
C THR A 365 1.92 13.83 14.77
N ASN A 366 2.84 13.10 14.14
CA ASN A 366 2.54 11.84 13.49
C ASN A 366 3.79 10.94 13.56
N LEU A 367 3.82 10.04 14.53
CA LEU A 367 4.98 9.18 14.80
C LEU A 367 5.32 8.21 13.66
N ASN A 368 4.42 8.01 12.69
CA ASN A 368 4.69 7.22 11.49
C ASN A 368 5.51 7.98 10.45
N HIS A 369 5.51 9.31 10.49
CA HIS A 369 6.16 10.18 9.50
C HIS A 369 7.22 11.10 10.10
N LEU A 370 7.03 11.56 11.34
CA LEU A 370 7.92 12.46 12.07
C LEU A 370 8.09 11.94 13.51
N PRO A 371 9.32 11.64 13.95
CA PRO A 371 9.60 11.18 15.32
C PRO A 371 9.39 12.27 16.40
N TRP A 372 9.23 13.53 16.00
CA TRP A 372 9.13 14.70 16.90
C TRP A 372 7.91 15.58 16.59
N LEU A 373 7.57 16.46 17.54
CA LEU A 373 6.50 17.45 17.37
C LEU A 373 6.90 18.52 16.34
N ALA A 374 6.05 18.75 15.35
CA ALA A 374 6.22 19.78 14.33
C ALA A 374 5.25 20.94 14.57
N LYS A 375 5.76 22.16 14.72
CA LYS A 375 4.94 23.36 14.87
C LYS A 375 4.87 24.12 13.55
N VAL A 376 3.69 24.55 13.11
CA VAL A 376 3.60 25.43 11.94
C VAL A 376 4.08 26.83 12.36
N ILE A 377 5.19 27.30 11.80
CA ILE A 377 5.75 28.63 12.13
C ILE A 377 5.36 29.69 11.12
N ASP A 378 5.10 29.31 9.87
CA ASP A 378 4.58 30.22 8.86
C ASP A 378 3.66 29.53 7.85
N VAL A 379 2.81 30.33 7.22
CA VAL A 379 1.80 29.87 6.27
C VAL A 379 1.82 30.83 5.09
N LYS A 380 2.10 30.31 3.89
CA LYS A 380 2.11 31.09 2.66
C LYS A 380 0.72 31.04 2.04
N ILE A 381 0.12 32.23 1.92
CA ILE A 381 -1.21 32.42 1.34
C ILE A 381 -1.07 33.14 0.01
N ILE A 382 -1.77 32.66 -1.02
CA ILE A 382 -1.93 33.37 -2.29
C ILE A 382 -3.38 33.82 -2.39
N THR A 383 -3.58 35.04 -2.85
CA THR A 383 -4.91 35.57 -3.18
C THR A 383 -5.15 35.37 -4.67
N HIS A 384 -6.20 34.64 -4.99
CA HIS A 384 -6.70 34.46 -6.35
C HIS A 384 -7.78 35.50 -6.63
N ASN A 385 -7.76 36.07 -7.84
CA ASN A 385 -8.82 36.94 -8.34
C ASN A 385 -9.38 36.32 -9.61
N ILE A 386 -10.61 35.82 -9.51
CA ILE A 386 -11.27 35.10 -10.59
C ILE A 386 -12.58 35.77 -10.95
N THR A 387 -12.94 35.70 -12.23
CA THR A 387 -14.27 36.05 -12.71
C THR A 387 -15.04 34.77 -13.01
N ILE A 388 -16.16 34.56 -12.33
CA ILE A 388 -17.05 33.42 -12.53
C ILE A 388 -18.30 33.88 -13.29
N GLU A 389 -18.62 33.19 -14.37
CA GLU A 389 -19.88 33.34 -15.12
C GLU A 389 -20.68 32.06 -14.99
N ILE A 390 -21.85 32.12 -14.35
CA ILE A 390 -22.72 30.95 -14.22
C ILE A 390 -23.47 30.73 -15.53
N LEU A 391 -23.33 29.55 -16.11
CA LEU A 391 -24.00 29.17 -17.36
C LEU A 391 -25.33 28.48 -17.10
N ASP A 392 -25.42 27.68 -16.04
CA ASP A 392 -26.63 26.99 -15.61
C ASP A 392 -26.55 26.65 -14.11
N ALA A 393 -27.69 26.62 -13.42
CA ALA A 393 -27.80 26.30 -11.99
C ALA A 393 -29.09 25.51 -11.73
N GLY A 394 -29.07 24.42 -10.97
CA GLY A 394 -30.27 23.68 -10.53
C GLY A 394 -30.07 22.18 -10.31
N ASN A 395 -31.15 21.46 -10.02
CA ASN A 395 -31.16 20.00 -9.81
C ASN A 395 -31.21 19.22 -11.14
N PHE A 396 -30.26 19.48 -12.03
CA PHE A 396 -30.11 18.77 -13.31
C PHE A 396 -29.04 17.68 -13.20
N SER A 397 -29.27 16.54 -13.87
CA SER A 397 -28.31 15.44 -13.97
C SER A 397 -27.40 15.66 -15.18
N TYR A 398 -26.45 16.58 -15.05
CA TYR A 398 -25.39 16.79 -16.03
C TYR A 398 -24.14 16.06 -15.54
N SER A 399 -23.67 15.06 -16.29
CA SER A 399 -22.37 14.47 -15.99
C SER A 399 -21.27 15.43 -16.44
N CYS A 400 -20.23 15.57 -15.62
CA CYS A 400 -19.08 16.43 -15.90
C CYS A 400 -18.46 16.12 -17.29
N PHE A 401 -18.52 14.86 -17.73
CA PHE A 401 -18.03 14.39 -19.03
C PHE A 401 -18.87 14.82 -20.24
N GLU A 402 -20.21 14.92 -20.10
CA GLU A 402 -21.07 15.46 -21.18
C GLU A 402 -20.67 16.90 -21.55
N GLY A 403 -20.12 17.65 -20.59
CA GLY A 403 -19.54 18.98 -20.77
C GLY A 403 -18.33 19.04 -21.69
N TYR A 404 -17.61 17.94 -21.78
CA TYR A 404 -16.43 17.77 -22.62
C TYR A 404 -16.74 16.95 -23.88
N GLY A 405 -18.03 16.67 -24.16
CA GLY A 405 -18.45 15.85 -25.29
C GLY A 405 -18.13 14.36 -25.11
N ILE A 406 -18.01 13.89 -23.87
CA ILE A 406 -17.68 12.50 -23.54
C ILE A 406 -18.92 11.82 -22.96
N ASP A 407 -19.26 10.66 -23.52
CA ASP A 407 -20.45 9.88 -23.19
C ASP A 407 -20.32 9.21 -21.80
N LYS A 408 -21.43 9.06 -21.07
CA LYS A 408 -21.46 8.44 -19.72
C LYS A 408 -21.04 6.98 -19.72
N GLY A 409 -21.22 6.26 -20.84
CA GLY A 409 -20.90 4.84 -21.00
C GLY A 409 -19.45 4.55 -21.38
N VAL A 410 -18.56 5.53 -21.23
CA VAL A 410 -17.16 5.43 -21.61
C VAL A 410 -16.33 4.92 -20.43
N VAL A 411 -15.45 3.95 -20.68
CA VAL A 411 -14.42 3.55 -19.72
C VAL A 411 -13.25 4.52 -19.80
N ILE A 412 -12.93 5.17 -18.69
CA ILE A 412 -11.71 5.98 -18.57
C ILE A 412 -10.54 5.03 -18.42
N PHE A 413 -9.49 5.22 -19.22
CA PHE A 413 -8.22 4.50 -19.10
C PHE A 413 -7.10 5.51 -18.86
N TYR A 414 -6.68 5.65 -17.60
CA TYR A 414 -5.63 6.58 -17.18
C TYR A 414 -4.31 5.83 -17.00
N HIS A 415 -3.25 6.29 -17.66
CA HIS A 415 -1.98 5.55 -17.74
C HIS A 415 -0.77 6.45 -17.96
N THR A 416 0.43 5.88 -17.78
CA THR A 416 1.72 6.48 -18.14
C THR A 416 2.49 5.55 -19.09
N ASP A 417 3.35 6.12 -19.93
CA ASP A 417 4.10 5.35 -20.92
C ASP A 417 5.27 4.55 -20.32
N TRP A 418 5.80 4.96 -19.17
CA TRP A 418 6.90 4.27 -18.47
C TRP A 418 6.42 3.09 -17.61
N CYS A 419 5.11 2.97 -17.37
CA CYS A 419 4.51 1.94 -16.54
C CYS A 419 4.39 0.61 -17.31
N PRO A 420 5.08 -0.48 -16.91
CA PRO A 420 5.09 -1.74 -17.68
C PRO A 420 3.70 -2.37 -17.84
N HIS A 421 2.87 -2.29 -16.80
CA HIS A 421 1.48 -2.77 -16.84
C HIS A 421 0.61 -1.93 -17.79
N CYS A 422 0.88 -0.63 -17.89
CA CYS A 422 0.18 0.29 -18.78
C CYS A 422 0.48 -0.03 -20.25
N THR A 423 1.77 -0.27 -20.57
CA THR A 423 2.21 -0.70 -21.91
C THR A 423 1.55 -2.01 -22.33
N LYS A 424 1.31 -2.93 -21.39
CA LYS A 424 0.61 -4.21 -21.65
C LYS A 424 -0.89 -4.04 -21.91
N MET A 425 -1.55 -3.10 -21.24
CA MET A 425 -2.99 -2.85 -21.40
C MET A 425 -3.34 -2.01 -22.64
N LYS A 426 -2.44 -1.12 -23.09
CA LYS A 426 -2.68 -0.22 -24.24
C LYS A 426 -3.13 -0.94 -25.52
N PRO A 427 -2.51 -2.07 -25.95
CA PRO A 427 -2.99 -2.86 -27.09
C PRO A 427 -4.38 -3.46 -26.88
N TRP A 428 -4.75 -3.85 -25.66
CA TRP A 428 -6.06 -4.42 -25.36
C TRP A 428 -7.15 -3.35 -25.46
N VAL A 429 -6.90 -2.16 -24.91
CA VAL A 429 -7.80 -1.01 -25.05
C VAL A 429 -8.01 -0.65 -26.52
N GLN A 430 -6.93 -0.61 -27.32
CA GLN A 430 -7.03 -0.37 -28.76
C GLN A 430 -7.84 -1.45 -29.49
N ASN A 431 -7.62 -2.72 -29.15
CA ASN A 431 -8.34 -3.86 -29.72
C ASN A 431 -9.83 -3.80 -29.41
N LEU A 432 -10.21 -3.54 -28.15
CA LEU A 432 -11.61 -3.39 -27.75
C LEU A 432 -12.25 -2.13 -28.35
N THR A 433 -11.50 -1.03 -28.45
CA THR A 433 -11.98 0.18 -29.14
C THR A 433 -12.32 -0.11 -30.60
N ALA A 434 -11.49 -0.89 -31.30
CA ALA A 434 -11.75 -1.33 -32.67
C ALA A 434 -12.98 -2.26 -32.79
N GLN A 435 -13.32 -2.97 -31.71
CA GLN A 435 -14.54 -3.79 -31.62
C GLN A 435 -15.80 -2.97 -31.25
N GLY A 436 -15.68 -1.65 -31.04
CA GLY A 436 -16.80 -0.76 -30.77
C GLY A 436 -17.01 -0.40 -29.29
N TYR A 437 -16.15 -0.88 -28.38
CA TYR A 437 -16.18 -0.46 -26.98
C TYR A 437 -15.66 0.97 -26.83
N LYS A 438 -16.32 1.78 -25.99
CA LYS A 438 -15.96 3.20 -25.82
C LYS A 438 -14.93 3.37 -24.70
N PHE A 439 -13.74 3.85 -25.06
CA PHE A 439 -12.69 4.21 -24.11
C PHE A 439 -12.29 5.68 -24.22
N PHE A 440 -12.11 6.33 -23.07
CA PHE A 440 -11.47 7.64 -22.95
C PHE A 440 -10.07 7.44 -22.38
N SER A 441 -9.09 7.26 -23.28
CA SER A 441 -7.69 7.07 -22.89
C SER A 441 -7.02 8.40 -22.58
N VAL A 442 -6.32 8.43 -21.44
CA VAL A 442 -5.61 9.59 -20.90
C VAL A 442 -4.18 9.20 -20.56
N GLU A 443 -3.23 9.77 -21.28
CA GLU A 443 -1.79 9.61 -21.03
C GLU A 443 -1.29 10.76 -20.14
N ALA A 444 -0.96 10.45 -18.89
CA ALA A 444 -0.82 11.45 -17.82
C ALA A 444 0.25 12.53 -18.08
N GLU A 445 1.34 12.15 -18.77
CA GLU A 445 2.50 13.04 -18.99
C GLU A 445 2.40 13.84 -20.29
N LYS A 446 1.56 13.40 -21.23
CA LYS A 446 1.47 14.00 -22.57
C LYS A 446 0.15 14.72 -22.83
N GLU A 447 -0.89 14.47 -22.03
CA GLU A 447 -2.23 14.99 -22.27
C GLU A 447 -2.78 15.79 -21.07
N PRO A 448 -2.14 16.92 -20.69
CA PRO A 448 -2.50 17.68 -19.49
C PRO A 448 -3.97 18.15 -19.48
N ASN A 449 -4.55 18.42 -20.66
CA ASN A 449 -5.95 18.76 -20.79
C ASN A 449 -6.89 17.60 -20.44
N LYS A 450 -6.55 16.37 -20.83
CA LYS A 450 -7.35 15.18 -20.48
C LYS A 450 -7.16 14.77 -19.02
N VAL A 451 -5.94 14.95 -18.47
CA VAL A 451 -5.66 14.74 -17.05
C VAL A 451 -6.53 15.65 -16.20
N LYS A 452 -6.64 16.93 -16.60
CA LYS A 452 -7.53 17.89 -15.93
C LYS A 452 -8.98 17.43 -15.95
N ILE A 453 -9.49 16.96 -17.10
CA ILE A 453 -10.86 16.42 -17.21
C ILE A 453 -11.07 15.24 -16.26
N VAL A 454 -10.15 14.26 -16.22
CA VAL A 454 -10.28 13.08 -15.33
C VAL A 454 -10.19 13.49 -13.86
N THR A 455 -9.30 14.40 -13.52
CA THR A 455 -9.13 14.91 -12.15
C THR A 455 -10.38 15.65 -11.67
N GLU A 456 -10.99 16.46 -12.54
CA GLU A 456 -12.21 17.22 -12.23
C GLU A 456 -13.44 16.32 -12.18
N CYS A 457 -13.56 15.38 -13.12
CA CYS A 457 -14.82 14.69 -13.38
C CYS A 457 -14.88 13.24 -12.86
N ALA A 458 -13.75 12.61 -12.55
CA ALA A 458 -13.66 11.19 -12.17
C ALA A 458 -12.70 10.93 -10.99
N SER A 459 -12.48 11.92 -10.13
CA SER A 459 -11.57 11.80 -8.97
C SER A 459 -12.01 10.80 -7.91
N ASN A 460 -13.27 10.36 -7.91
CA ASN A 460 -13.75 9.32 -7.00
C ASN A 460 -13.46 7.90 -7.55
N GLU A 461 -13.35 7.77 -8.86
CA GLU A 461 -13.24 6.50 -9.59
C GLU A 461 -11.80 6.24 -10.08
N ILE A 462 -11.02 7.29 -10.32
CA ILE A 462 -9.64 7.22 -10.82
C ILE A 462 -8.69 7.91 -9.84
N ASN A 463 -7.69 7.16 -9.39
CA ASN A 463 -6.55 7.74 -8.68
C ASN A 463 -5.50 8.25 -9.68
N THR A 464 -5.41 9.57 -9.86
CA THR A 464 -4.49 10.20 -10.80
C THR A 464 -3.04 10.28 -10.31
N GLY A 465 -2.77 9.95 -9.04
CA GLY A 465 -1.44 9.93 -8.44
C GLY A 465 -0.74 8.57 -8.47
N GLY A 466 -1.38 7.52 -9.01
CA GLY A 466 -0.85 6.17 -9.06
C GLY A 466 -0.05 5.87 -10.33
N GLY A 467 1.18 5.36 -10.19
CA GLY A 467 2.05 4.93 -11.30
C GLY A 467 1.69 3.58 -11.95
N ILE A 468 0.41 3.19 -11.90
CA ILE A 468 -0.14 1.93 -12.42
C ILE A 468 -1.43 2.23 -13.21
N PRO A 469 -1.86 1.40 -14.18
CA PRO A 469 -3.01 1.74 -15.01
C PRO A 469 -4.29 1.80 -14.16
N GLN A 470 -5.16 2.76 -14.45
CA GLN A 470 -6.44 2.92 -13.78
C GLN A 470 -7.57 2.87 -14.81
N PHE A 471 -8.63 2.15 -14.45
CA PHE A 471 -9.86 2.06 -15.22
C PHE A 471 -11.04 2.50 -14.36
N GLY A 472 -11.94 3.28 -14.93
CA GLY A 472 -13.07 3.85 -14.21
C GLY A 472 -14.29 3.97 -15.10
N CYS A 473 -15.45 3.65 -14.54
CA CYS A 473 -16.74 3.83 -15.18
C CYS A 473 -17.63 4.72 -14.31
N LEU A 474 -18.16 5.79 -14.90
CA LEU A 474 -18.98 6.76 -14.17
C LEU A 474 -20.46 6.40 -14.18
N ALA A 475 -20.91 5.64 -15.17
CA ALA A 475 -22.28 5.19 -15.23
C ALA A 475 -22.65 4.26 -14.05
N ASN A 476 -21.69 3.46 -13.58
CA ASN A 476 -21.89 2.54 -12.45
C ASN A 476 -20.96 2.79 -11.25
N GLY A 477 -20.05 3.77 -11.33
CA GLY A 477 -19.10 4.12 -10.26
C GLY A 477 -18.02 3.06 -9.97
N LYS A 478 -17.88 2.04 -10.82
CA LYS A 478 -16.86 0.99 -10.63
C LYS A 478 -15.49 1.47 -11.10
N SER A 479 -14.45 1.01 -10.40
CA SER A 479 -13.07 1.23 -10.78
C SER A 479 -12.26 -0.07 -10.72
N HIS A 480 -11.18 -0.10 -11.48
CA HIS A 480 -10.20 -1.18 -11.48
C HIS A 480 -8.79 -0.57 -11.54
N SER A 481 -7.99 -0.83 -10.50
CA SER A 481 -6.61 -0.38 -10.42
C SER A 481 -5.66 -1.53 -10.75
N GLY A 482 -4.73 -1.30 -11.66
CA GLY A 482 -3.76 -2.30 -12.09
C GLY A 482 -4.17 -3.04 -13.35
N GLU A 483 -3.47 -4.14 -13.59
CA GLU A 483 -3.61 -4.94 -14.80
C GLU A 483 -4.78 -5.92 -14.69
N PHE A 484 -5.60 -6.02 -15.75
CA PHE A 484 -6.60 -7.08 -15.85
C PHE A 484 -5.94 -8.45 -16.07
N MET A 485 -6.50 -9.49 -15.45
CA MET A 485 -6.00 -10.87 -15.59
C MET A 485 -6.15 -11.41 -17.02
N SER A 486 -7.18 -10.96 -17.75
CA SER A 486 -7.42 -11.30 -19.15
C SER A 486 -8.11 -10.17 -19.92
N ILE A 487 -8.05 -10.21 -21.26
CA ILE A 487 -8.76 -9.25 -22.11
C ILE A 487 -10.29 -9.40 -21.98
N GLU A 488 -10.78 -10.59 -21.64
CA GLU A 488 -12.21 -10.82 -21.43
C GLU A 488 -12.70 -10.13 -20.14
N ASP A 489 -11.87 -10.06 -19.10
CA ASP A 489 -12.21 -9.31 -17.87
C ASP A 489 -12.33 -7.81 -18.15
N MET A 490 -11.43 -7.26 -18.96
CA MET A 490 -11.49 -5.86 -19.39
C MET A 490 -12.73 -5.58 -20.25
N LYS A 491 -13.08 -6.52 -21.14
CA LYS A 491 -14.27 -6.45 -21.97
C LYS A 491 -15.55 -6.49 -21.13
N ASN A 492 -15.63 -7.39 -20.14
CA ASN A 492 -16.74 -7.45 -19.20
C ASN A 492 -16.90 -6.13 -18.44
N PHE A 493 -15.81 -5.54 -17.97
CA PHE A 493 -15.83 -4.23 -17.32
C PHE A 493 -16.38 -3.13 -18.24
N ALA A 494 -15.97 -3.12 -19.52
CA ALA A 494 -16.48 -2.17 -20.51
C ALA A 494 -17.96 -2.40 -20.87
N GLU A 495 -18.41 -3.65 -20.96
CA GLU A 495 -19.83 -3.98 -21.16
C GLU A 495 -20.71 -3.53 -19.99
N GLU A 496 -20.27 -3.78 -18.76
CA GLU A 496 -20.99 -3.33 -17.57
C GLU A 496 -21.07 -1.80 -17.51
N CYS A 497 -20.04 -1.11 -17.99
CA CYS A 497 -20.06 0.34 -18.08
C CYS A 497 -21.05 0.84 -19.13
N GLY A 498 -21.01 0.25 -20.32
CA GLY A 498 -21.91 0.62 -21.41
C GLY A 498 -23.38 0.29 -21.13
N LYS A 499 -23.66 -0.80 -20.40
CA LYS A 499 -25.03 -1.17 -19.97
C LYS A 499 -25.61 -0.24 -18.90
N ALA A 500 -24.74 0.41 -18.12
CA ALA A 500 -25.17 1.30 -17.05
C ALA A 500 -25.47 2.73 -17.53
N ALA A 501 -24.97 3.11 -18.71
CA ALA A 501 -25.23 4.39 -19.36
C ALA A 501 -26.44 4.31 -20.29
#